data_AF-A0A392UGP7-F1
#
_entry.id   AF-A0A392UGP7-F1
#
_cell.length_a   1.000
_cell.length_b   1.000
_cell.length_c   1.000
_cell.angle_alpha   90.00
_cell.angle_beta   90.00
_cell.angle_gamma   90.00
#
_symmetry.space_group_name_H-M   'P 1'
#
loop_
_entity.id
_entity.type
_entity.pdbx_description
1 polymer ?
#
loop_
_entity_poly.entity_id
_entity_poly.type
_entity_poly.pdbx_seq_one_letter_code
_entity_poly.pdbx_strand_id
1 'polypeptide(L)' 'MTTTHSYTGDQRLLDASHRDLRRARAAALNIVPTSTGAAKAVALVLPSL' A
#
# COMPACT_ATOMS: atom_id res chain seq x y z
N MET A 1 11.14 -3.54 -7.28
CA MET A 1 10.65 -4.60 -6.37
C MET A 1 9.13 -4.60 -6.37
N THR A 2 8.50 -5.76 -6.18
CA THR A 2 7.03 -5.89 -6.06
C THR A 2 6.71 -6.55 -4.73
N THR A 3 5.71 -6.04 -4.01
CA THR A 3 5.26 -6.59 -2.74
C THR A 3 3.78 -6.93 -2.82
N THR A 4 3.44 -8.19 -2.55
CA THR A 4 2.07 -8.61 -2.24
C THR A 4 1.91 -8.52 -0.72
N HIS A 5 0.98 -7.69 -0.25
CA HIS A 5 0.83 -7.36 1.16
C HIS A 5 -0.62 -7.61 1.61
N SER A 6 -0.81 -8.01 2.87
CA SER A 6 -2.15 -8.06 3.47
C SER A 6 -2.74 -6.66 3.57
N TYR A 7 -4.06 -6.49 3.52
CA TYR A 7 -4.61 -5.16 3.76
C TYR A 7 -4.36 -4.72 5.20
N THR A 8 -4.28 -3.41 5.42
CA THR A 8 -4.14 -2.79 6.76
C THR A 8 -5.33 -1.88 7.05
N GLY A 9 -5.39 -1.30 8.25
CA GLY A 9 -6.45 -0.35 8.63
C GLY A 9 -6.47 0.97 7.85
N ASP A 10 -5.44 1.25 7.04
CA ASP A 10 -5.44 2.41 6.14
C ASP A 10 -6.34 2.19 4.91
N GLN A 11 -6.50 0.94 4.48
CA GLN A 11 -7.50 0.58 3.47
C GLN A 11 -8.87 0.43 4.12
N ARG A 12 -9.94 0.65 3.33
CA ARG A 12 -11.31 0.58 3.85
C ARG A 12 -11.88 -0.83 3.78
N LEU A 13 -12.61 -1.24 4.81
CA LEU A 13 -13.32 -2.53 4.82
C LEU A 13 -14.49 -2.55 3.81
N LEU A 14 -15.24 -1.45 3.75
CA LEU A 14 -16.26 -1.16 2.75
C LEU A 14 -15.87 0.11 2.00
N ASP A 15 -16.37 0.32 0.78
CA ASP A 15 -16.08 1.54 0.02
C ASP A 15 -16.38 2.81 0.86
N ALA A 16 -15.36 3.64 1.08
CA ALA A 16 -15.47 4.84 1.91
C ALA A 16 -14.40 5.88 1.55
N SER A 17 -14.59 7.14 1.97
CA SER A 17 -13.68 8.24 1.62
C SER A 17 -12.24 7.98 2.06
N HIS A 18 -11.31 8.22 1.14
CA HIS A 18 -9.87 8.21 1.39
C HIS A 18 -9.17 9.10 0.34
N ARG A 19 -8.04 9.70 0.71
CA ARG A 19 -7.29 10.60 -0.20
C ARG A 19 -6.73 9.88 -1.43
N ASP A 20 -6.29 8.63 -1.23
CA ASP A 20 -5.95 7.69 -2.30
C ASP A 20 -7.22 6.91 -2.66
N LEU A 21 -7.78 7.18 -3.84
CA LEU A 21 -9.02 6.58 -4.33
C LEU A 21 -8.93 5.07 -4.54
N ARG A 22 -7.73 4.49 -4.65
CA ARG A 22 -7.58 3.04 -4.72
C ARG A 22 -7.73 2.41 -3.34
N ARG A 23 -7.20 3.04 -2.28
CA ARG A 23 -7.38 2.60 -0.88
C ARG A 23 -8.79 2.84 -0.34
N ALA A 24 -9.59 3.67 -1.03
CA ALA A 24 -10.99 3.91 -0.73
C ALA A 24 -11.90 2.70 -1.00
N ARG A 25 -11.42 1.68 -1.73
CA ARG A 25 -12.21 0.51 -2.14
C ARG A 25 -12.15 -0.62 -1.11
N ALA A 26 -13.19 -1.45 -1.07
CA ALA A 26 -13.34 -2.60 -0.18
C ALA A 26 -12.14 -3.55 -0.28
N ALA A 27 -11.29 -3.53 0.76
CA ALA A 27 -9.96 -4.12 0.75
C ALA A 27 -9.96 -5.65 0.63
N ALA A 28 -10.99 -6.32 1.15
CA ALA A 28 -11.08 -7.78 1.15
C ALA A 28 -11.51 -8.37 -0.20
N LEU A 29 -11.93 -7.54 -1.16
CA LEU A 29 -12.49 -7.99 -2.45
C LEU A 29 -11.71 -7.46 -3.67
N ASN A 30 -10.70 -6.62 -3.46
CA ASN A 30 -9.98 -5.94 -4.54
C ASN A 30 -8.47 -6.16 -4.45
N ILE A 31 -7.82 -6.25 -5.62
CA ILE A 31 -6.38 -5.98 -5.72
C ILE A 31 -6.22 -4.46 -5.72
N VAL A 32 -5.46 -3.92 -4.76
CA VAL A 32 -5.28 -2.47 -4.59
C VAL A 32 -3.82 -2.07 -4.88
N PRO A 33 -3.51 -1.60 -6.11
CA PRO A 33 -2.18 -1.07 -6.41
C PRO A 33 -1.97 0.27 -5.68
N THR A 34 -0.97 0.33 -4.80
CA THR A 34 -0.64 1.56 -4.05
C THR A 34 0.87 1.65 -3.78
N SER A 35 1.32 2.79 -3.26
CA SER A 35 2.72 3.04 -2.96
C SER A 35 3.24 2.19 -1.80
N THR A 36 4.51 1.78 -1.89
CA THR A 36 5.30 1.24 -0.77
C THR A 36 6.45 2.19 -0.43
N GLY A 37 6.76 2.32 0.87
CA GLY A 37 7.95 3.05 1.35
C GLY A 37 9.25 2.24 1.24
N ALA A 38 9.16 0.94 0.93
CA ALA A 38 10.29 0.01 1.01
C ALA A 38 11.49 0.45 0.15
N ALA A 39 11.27 0.86 -1.10
CA ALA A 39 12.36 1.27 -1.98
C ALA A 39 13.15 2.48 -1.42
N LYS A 40 12.45 3.46 -0.83
CA LYS A 40 13.09 4.61 -0.19
C LYS A 40 13.85 4.19 1.06
N ALA A 41 13.24 3.34 1.89
CA ALA A 41 13.87 2.87 3.13
C ALA A 41 15.12 2.02 2.85
N VAL A 42 15.08 1.16 1.83
CA VAL A 42 16.21 0.31 1.43
C VAL A 42 17.43 1.16 1.07
N ALA A 43 17.26 2.22 0.29
CA ALA A 43 18.37 3.12 -0.08
C ALA A 43 19.01 3.83 1.13
N LEU A 44 18.24 4.07 2.20
CA LEU A 44 18.75 4.69 3.43
C LEU A 44 19.46 3.68 4.33
N VAL A 45 18.93 2.46 4.43
CA VAL A 45 19.44 1.41 5.31
C VAL A 45 20.64 0.67 4.70
N LEU A 46 20.68 0.57 3.36
CA LEU A 46 21.74 -0.08 2.60
C LEU A 46 22.29 0.91 1.57
N PRO A 47 23.22 1.81 1.96
CA PRO A 47 23.68 2.91 1.11
C PRO A 47 24.46 2.49 -0.15
N SER A 48 24.91 1.24 -0.23
CA SER A 48 25.72 0.69 -1.31
C SER A 48 24.94 -0.27 -2.22
N LEU A 49 23.62 -0.10 -2.29
CA LEU A 49 22.70 -0.98 -3.02
C LEU A 49 22.25 -0.38 -4.36
#